data_AF-A0A9W9VPN0-F1
#
_entry.id   AF-A0A9W9VPN0-F1
#
_cell.length_a   1.000
_cell.length_b   1.000
_cell.length_c   1.000
_cell.angle_alpha   90.00
_cell.angle_beta   90.00
_cell.angle_gamma   90.00
#
_symmetry.space_group_name_H-M   'P 1'
#
loop_
_entity.id
_entity.type
_entity.pdbx_description
1 polymer ?
#
loop_
_entity_poly.entity_id
_entity_poly.type
_entity_poly.pdbx_seq_one_letter_code
_entity_poly.pdbx_strand_id
1 'polypeptide(L)'
;MKSLETGSLTPIRQRPWLDIPSPANLAEFKKGRDIQKLYSLYSSDILFSYAGLHDIWREREEQIKDTWKNLATEERERLLNTWEGINLRHREDFLGILQHGADQKVSLAVARARDPPTPLQDGKLSWPNISIEDLQRGDVLLKFIEARATMEPFYYVWEDAQSVAPGLAMQWMEKLPAEYVMAFPQIMNPRNYGEMVNIHLLAEKCSTLNQEVFGGNTPIEFRGNLERLLFGKDAEEGVSMMKSQAHVYLFLHHMCHSIVDYEPLGLLSESEGEQSQNNEDEDLDPLVRLLMEHEYSRPGSADMNAMLDLISAKIREREDTIMSMRTDPAFFETLLGQTEDLHPEKVWVSGKGHNKMNSDAHERLLRESIRPMFFRVLGDYTAWSEIHSRFLDVRNIMEIYSEQLKNSKGRPEELIPTSVRDRCRELIGILEYQMIQGLESFAQDLAACPLYRHAFTRSKSKNNVTGRFDIHLRATTWGG
;
A
#
# COMPACT_ATOMS: atom_id res chain seq x y z
N MET A 1 50.64 10.19 29.40
CA MET A 1 51.20 11.35 30.13
C MET A 1 50.85 12.71 29.49
N LYS A 2 49.63 12.86 28.96
CA LYS A 2 48.86 14.12 28.93
C LYS A 2 47.38 13.79 29.22
N SER A 3 47.13 12.86 30.14
CA SER A 3 45.88 12.91 30.90
C SER A 3 46.06 14.03 31.92
N LEU A 4 45.05 14.87 32.18
CA LEU A 4 44.76 15.53 33.48
C LEU A 4 44.30 16.99 33.43
N GLU A 5 44.18 17.68 32.29
CA GLU A 5 43.90 19.14 32.33
C GLU A 5 42.50 19.63 31.94
N THR A 6 41.57 18.84 31.41
CA THR A 6 40.28 19.43 30.96
C THR A 6 39.00 18.69 31.35
N GLY A 7 39.03 17.91 32.45
CA GLY A 7 37.81 17.56 33.19
C GLY A 7 36.63 16.97 32.40
N SER A 8 36.54 15.63 32.37
CA SER A 8 35.30 14.84 32.27
C SER A 8 34.31 15.11 31.12
N LEU A 9 34.17 14.11 30.22
CA LEU A 9 33.05 13.16 30.19
C LEU A 9 33.27 12.20 29.00
N THR A 10 33.69 10.97 29.28
CA THR A 10 33.50 9.86 28.33
C THR A 10 32.23 9.11 28.74
N PRO A 11 31.40 8.52 27.85
CA PRO A 11 31.55 8.37 26.40
C PRO A 11 30.22 8.54 25.60
N ILE A 12 30.04 9.59 24.78
CA ILE A 12 28.96 9.64 23.75
C ILE A 12 29.54 9.28 22.37
N ARG A 13 30.40 8.27 22.30
CA ARG A 13 30.96 7.81 21.01
C ARG A 13 31.06 6.30 20.93
N GLN A 14 29.96 5.59 21.18
CA GLN A 14 29.70 4.25 20.63
C GLN A 14 28.18 3.99 20.63
N ARG A 15 27.48 4.36 19.55
CA ARG A 15 26.28 3.61 19.12
C ARG A 15 26.35 3.39 17.61
N PRO A 16 26.15 2.16 17.10
CA PRO A 16 26.55 1.73 15.77
C PRO A 16 25.30 1.55 14.88
N TRP A 17 24.74 2.63 14.36
CA TRP A 17 23.53 2.54 13.52
C TRP A 17 23.85 2.99 12.10
N LEU A 18 24.48 2.09 11.34
CA LEU A 18 24.49 1.94 9.86
C LEU A 18 25.64 1.05 9.33
N ASP A 19 26.22 0.17 10.16
CA ASP A 19 26.96 -1.00 9.64
C ASP A 19 26.05 -2.24 9.72
N ILE A 20 24.91 -2.20 9.02
CA ILE A 20 24.25 -3.44 8.60
C ILE A 20 25.06 -3.91 7.39
N PRO A 21 25.68 -5.10 7.42
CA PRO A 21 26.47 -5.57 6.28
C PRO A 21 25.59 -5.57 5.02
N SER A 22 26.08 -4.89 3.97
CA SER A 22 25.56 -5.06 2.61
C SER A 22 25.45 -6.57 2.28
N PRO A 23 24.37 -7.04 1.63
CA PRO A 23 24.00 -8.46 1.50
C PRO A 23 24.94 -9.33 0.64
N ALA A 24 26.16 -8.86 0.34
CA ALA A 24 27.16 -9.61 -0.42
C ALA A 24 27.70 -10.87 0.31
N ASN A 25 27.37 -11.10 1.58
CA ASN A 25 27.86 -12.25 2.38
C ASN A 25 26.75 -13.19 2.90
N LEU A 26 25.70 -13.43 2.13
CA LEU A 26 24.55 -14.28 2.49
C LEU A 26 24.81 -15.81 2.43
N ALA A 27 26.05 -16.28 2.26
CA ALA A 27 26.36 -17.71 2.25
C ALA A 27 26.27 -18.38 3.65
N GLU A 28 26.14 -17.61 4.73
CA GLU A 28 26.21 -18.09 6.11
C GLU A 28 24.89 -18.13 6.91
N PHE A 29 23.77 -17.60 6.39
CA PHE A 29 22.48 -17.60 7.11
C PHE A 29 21.78 -18.97 7.06
N LYS A 30 22.36 -19.97 7.72
CA LYS A 30 21.86 -21.36 7.76
C LYS A 30 21.08 -21.74 9.02
N LYS A 31 20.79 -20.82 9.94
CA LYS A 31 20.11 -21.15 11.22
C LYS A 31 19.07 -20.10 11.62
N GLY A 32 17.84 -20.54 11.86
CA GLY A 32 16.72 -19.70 12.33
C GLY A 32 16.96 -18.88 13.63
N ARG A 33 18.06 -19.14 14.35
CA ARG A 33 18.48 -18.36 15.53
C ARG A 33 19.03 -16.96 15.20
N ASP A 34 19.73 -16.79 14.08
CA ASP A 34 20.28 -15.47 13.71
C ASP A 34 19.18 -14.56 13.13
N ILE A 35 18.23 -15.21 12.44
CA ILE A 35 17.04 -14.59 11.90
C ILE A 35 16.12 -14.08 13.04
N GLN A 36 15.90 -14.88 14.09
CA GLN A 36 15.11 -14.44 15.25
C GLN A 36 15.71 -13.24 16.00
N LYS A 37 17.05 -13.13 16.05
CA LYS A 37 17.74 -11.97 16.63
C LYS A 37 17.50 -10.71 15.81
N LEU A 38 17.58 -10.81 14.49
CA LEU A 38 17.31 -9.69 13.58
C LEU A 38 15.89 -9.11 13.82
N TYR A 39 14.89 -9.95 14.02
CA TYR A 39 13.52 -9.47 14.26
C TYR A 39 13.29 -8.93 15.65
N SER A 40 13.96 -9.50 16.66
CA SER A 40 13.95 -8.90 17.98
C SER A 40 14.54 -7.50 17.98
N LEU A 41 15.50 -7.22 17.08
CA LEU A 41 16.07 -5.90 16.88
C LEU A 41 15.03 -4.96 16.26
N TYR A 42 14.43 -5.33 15.11
CA TYR A 42 13.37 -4.50 14.50
C TYR A 42 12.20 -4.26 15.44
N SER A 43 11.75 -5.28 16.17
CA SER A 43 10.67 -5.17 17.15
C SER A 43 11.02 -4.18 18.26
N SER A 44 12.25 -4.23 18.75
CA SER A 44 12.75 -3.30 19.75
C SER A 44 12.83 -1.87 19.19
N ASP A 45 13.33 -1.72 17.95
CA ASP A 45 13.49 -0.41 17.30
C ASP A 45 12.14 0.24 16.99
N ILE A 46 11.16 -0.53 16.51
CA ILE A 46 9.78 -0.08 16.27
C ILE A 46 9.16 0.40 17.57
N LEU A 47 9.18 -0.44 18.62
CA LEU A 47 8.51 -0.11 19.87
C LEU A 47 9.21 1.03 20.62
N PHE A 48 10.54 1.11 20.55
CA PHE A 48 11.31 2.23 21.10
C PHE A 48 10.99 3.53 20.36
N SER A 49 11.02 3.52 19.03
CA SER A 49 10.75 4.70 18.21
C SER A 49 9.29 5.14 18.30
N TYR A 50 8.35 4.19 18.37
CA TYR A 50 6.94 4.47 18.63
C TYR A 50 6.74 5.14 20.00
N ALA A 51 7.34 4.60 21.07
CA ALA A 51 7.23 5.20 22.40
C ALA A 51 7.77 6.64 22.41
N GLY A 52 8.96 6.85 21.82
CA GLY A 52 9.55 8.19 21.70
C GLY A 52 8.68 9.14 20.87
N LEU A 53 8.20 8.69 19.71
CA LEU A 53 7.29 9.46 18.86
C LEU A 53 6.00 9.83 19.58
N HIS A 54 5.39 8.87 20.26
CA HIS A 54 4.16 9.03 21.02
C HIS A 54 4.31 10.05 22.15
N ASP A 55 5.41 9.96 22.91
CA ASP A 55 5.68 10.86 24.03
C ASP A 55 5.97 12.29 23.54
N ILE A 56 6.82 12.44 22.51
CA ILE A 56 7.14 13.76 21.95
C ILE A 56 5.89 14.41 21.35
N TRP A 57 5.09 13.66 20.60
CA TRP A 57 3.85 14.19 20.04
C TRP A 57 2.90 14.64 21.16
N ARG A 58 2.68 13.80 22.18
CA ARG A 58 1.80 14.14 23.31
C ARG A 58 2.25 15.40 24.05
N GLU A 59 3.56 15.60 24.21
CA GLU A 59 4.11 16.74 24.96
C GLU A 59 4.24 18.02 24.12
N ARG A 60 4.48 17.89 22.81
CA ARG A 60 4.91 19.00 21.95
C ARG A 60 4.12 19.11 20.64
N GLU A 61 2.93 18.52 20.56
CA GLU A 61 2.06 18.56 19.38
C GLU A 61 1.89 19.99 18.83
N GLU A 62 1.50 20.93 19.70
CA GLU A 62 1.24 22.32 19.30
C GLU A 62 2.51 23.00 18.76
N GLN A 63 3.66 22.80 19.45
CA GLN A 63 4.95 23.30 18.99
C GLN A 63 5.33 22.72 17.62
N ILE A 64 5.16 21.42 17.39
CA ILE A 64 5.48 20.76 16.13
C ILE A 64 4.59 21.27 15.00
N LYS A 65 3.27 21.36 15.24
CA LYS A 65 2.30 21.86 14.27
C LYS A 65 2.60 23.31 13.89
N ASP A 66 2.83 24.18 14.87
CA ASP A 66 3.11 25.59 14.64
C ASP A 66 4.45 25.79 13.93
N THR A 67 5.50 25.08 14.35
CA THR A 67 6.82 25.18 13.72
C THR A 67 6.72 24.77 12.25
N TRP A 68 6.17 23.59 11.95
CA TRP A 68 6.06 23.10 10.57
C TRP A 68 5.23 24.00 9.65
N LYS A 69 4.11 24.53 10.17
CA LYS A 69 3.23 25.43 9.42
C LYS A 69 3.89 26.76 9.08
N ASN A 70 4.81 27.22 9.92
CA ASN A 70 5.54 28.47 9.73
C ASN A 70 6.79 28.31 8.86
N LEU A 71 7.23 27.10 8.52
CA LEU A 71 8.36 26.87 7.62
C LEU A 71 7.97 27.10 6.16
N ALA A 72 8.89 27.73 5.41
CA ALA A 72 8.81 27.81 3.95
C ALA A 72 9.09 26.44 3.30
N THR A 73 8.62 26.23 2.06
CA THR A 73 8.81 24.96 1.33
C THR A 73 10.28 24.55 1.24
N GLU A 74 11.20 25.48 0.98
CA GLU A 74 12.65 25.19 0.94
C GLU A 74 13.21 24.74 2.30
N GLU A 75 12.69 25.26 3.41
CA GLU A 75 13.11 24.88 4.75
C GLU A 75 12.57 23.51 5.13
N ARG A 76 11.32 23.20 4.72
CA ARG A 76 10.73 21.86 4.84
C ARG A 76 11.57 20.84 4.07
N GLU A 77 11.94 21.14 2.83
CA GLU A 77 12.81 20.29 2.03
C GLU A 77 14.19 20.10 2.68
N ARG A 78 14.81 21.17 3.21
CA ARG A 78 16.10 21.06 3.94
C ARG A 78 16.00 20.17 5.16
N LEU A 79 14.93 20.31 5.96
CA LEU A 79 14.68 19.44 7.11
C LEU A 79 14.48 17.98 6.68
N LEU A 80 13.69 17.71 5.64
CA LEU A 80 13.48 16.36 5.12
C LEU A 80 14.80 15.74 4.61
N ASN A 81 15.65 16.54 3.98
CA ASN A 81 16.97 16.13 3.50
C ASN A 81 18.01 15.85 4.61
N THR A 82 17.70 16.13 5.88
CA THR A 82 18.54 15.67 6.99
C THR A 82 18.52 14.15 7.14
N TRP A 83 17.49 13.50 6.60
CA TRP A 83 17.39 12.05 6.53
C TRP A 83 18.00 11.52 5.23
N GLU A 84 19.05 10.70 5.32
CA GLU A 84 19.70 10.11 4.16
C GLU A 84 18.80 9.06 3.46
N GLY A 85 18.72 9.12 2.14
CA GLY A 85 18.10 8.08 1.31
C GLY A 85 16.57 8.16 1.16
N ILE A 86 15.93 9.25 1.58
CA ILE A 86 14.51 9.49 1.28
C ILE A 86 14.28 9.60 -0.25
N ASN A 87 13.16 9.06 -0.76
CA ASN A 87 12.83 9.17 -2.17
C ASN A 87 12.52 10.63 -2.53
N LEU A 88 12.93 11.06 -3.73
CA LEU A 88 12.65 12.43 -4.16
C LEU A 88 11.20 12.60 -4.61
N ARG A 89 10.62 11.54 -5.21
CA ARG A 89 9.29 11.55 -5.83
C ARG A 89 8.42 10.43 -5.29
N HIS A 90 7.11 10.63 -5.39
CA HIS A 90 6.14 9.57 -5.11
C HIS A 90 6.41 8.35 -5.98
N ARG A 91 6.59 7.18 -5.36
CA ARG A 91 6.88 5.90 -6.06
C ARG A 91 8.00 6.02 -7.09
N GLU A 92 9.17 6.48 -6.67
CA GLU A 92 10.36 6.52 -7.53
C GLU A 92 10.75 5.12 -8.08
N ASP A 93 10.39 4.05 -7.36
CA ASP A 93 10.51 2.65 -7.75
C ASP A 93 9.69 2.32 -9.03
N PHE A 94 8.40 2.70 -9.03
CA PHE A 94 7.61 3.19 -10.18
C PHE A 94 8.37 3.50 -11.45
N LEU A 95 8.91 4.71 -11.39
CA LEU A 95 9.50 5.40 -12.51
C LEU A 95 10.72 4.65 -13.01
N GLY A 96 11.54 4.11 -12.11
CA GLY A 96 12.67 3.26 -12.47
C GLY A 96 12.24 2.02 -13.24
N ILE A 97 11.20 1.31 -12.78
CA ILE A 97 10.67 0.12 -13.46
C ILE A 97 10.12 0.49 -14.85
N LEU A 98 9.37 1.59 -14.96
CA LEU A 98 8.76 2.03 -16.22
C LEU A 98 9.81 2.50 -17.23
N GLN A 99 10.81 3.27 -16.79
CA GLN A 99 11.89 3.78 -17.63
C GLN A 99 12.82 2.67 -18.13
N HIS A 100 13.16 1.70 -17.27
CA HIS A 100 14.04 0.59 -17.64
C HIS A 100 13.32 -0.59 -18.32
N GLY A 101 12.03 -0.78 -18.03
CA GLY A 101 11.18 -1.75 -18.73
C GLY A 101 10.89 -1.36 -20.18
N ALA A 102 11.01 -0.07 -20.51
CA ALA A 102 10.97 0.44 -21.87
C ALA A 102 12.23 0.04 -22.67
N ASP A 103 13.43 0.20 -22.12
CA ASP A 103 14.67 0.05 -22.89
C ASP A 103 15.18 -1.40 -23.03
N GLN A 104 14.67 -2.33 -22.24
CA GLN A 104 15.02 -3.74 -22.39
C GLN A 104 13.78 -4.62 -22.30
N LYS A 105 13.86 -5.78 -22.97
CA LYS A 105 13.01 -6.94 -22.70
C LYS A 105 13.22 -7.38 -21.25
N VAL A 106 12.74 -6.60 -20.28
CA VAL A 106 12.50 -7.04 -18.92
C VAL A 106 11.32 -8.00 -19.03
N SER A 107 11.62 -9.19 -19.56
CA SER A 107 10.81 -10.35 -19.26
C SER A 107 10.70 -10.41 -17.74
N LEU A 108 9.57 -10.86 -17.21
CA LEU A 108 9.45 -11.32 -15.82
C LEU A 108 10.62 -12.25 -15.41
N ALA A 109 11.36 -12.83 -16.37
CA ALA A 109 12.61 -13.56 -16.15
C ALA A 109 13.82 -12.69 -15.71
N VAL A 110 13.92 -11.42 -16.11
CA VAL A 110 14.95 -10.47 -15.64
C VAL A 110 14.59 -9.90 -14.28
N ALA A 111 13.29 -9.69 -14.00
CA ALA A 111 12.83 -9.41 -12.63
C ALA A 111 13.19 -10.57 -11.67
N ARG A 112 13.18 -11.83 -12.15
CA ARG A 112 13.65 -13.01 -11.42
C ARG A 112 15.17 -13.23 -11.47
N ALA A 113 15.95 -12.35 -12.12
CA ALA A 113 17.40 -12.45 -12.09
C ALA A 113 17.90 -12.13 -10.68
N ARG A 114 18.94 -12.85 -10.25
CA ARG A 114 19.47 -12.79 -8.87
C ARG A 114 20.13 -11.44 -8.53
N ASP A 115 20.52 -10.70 -9.56
CA ASP A 115 21.17 -9.40 -9.46
C ASP A 115 20.27 -8.36 -10.17
N PRO A 116 19.71 -7.37 -9.46
CA PRO A 116 18.96 -6.29 -10.09
C PRO A 116 19.88 -5.46 -11.00
N PRO A 117 19.34 -4.78 -12.03
CA PRO A 117 20.06 -3.70 -12.71
C PRO A 117 20.57 -2.68 -11.68
N THR A 118 21.74 -2.09 -11.92
CA THR A 118 22.43 -1.18 -10.98
C THR A 118 21.55 -0.08 -10.35
N PRO A 119 20.62 0.59 -11.08
CA PRO A 119 19.71 1.59 -10.50
C PRO A 119 18.65 1.03 -9.54
N LEU A 120 18.40 -0.28 -9.57
CA LEU A 120 17.44 -1.00 -8.73
C LEU A 120 18.12 -1.68 -7.52
N GLN A 121 19.45 -1.66 -7.45
CA GLN A 121 20.24 -2.17 -6.32
C GLN A 121 20.27 -1.22 -5.11
N ASP A 122 19.89 0.04 -5.29
CA ASP A 122 19.99 1.10 -4.26
C ASP A 122 18.94 0.99 -3.12
N GLY A 123 18.26 -0.15 -2.97
CA GLY A 123 17.32 -0.37 -1.87
C GLY A 123 15.99 0.38 -1.97
N LYS A 124 15.77 1.20 -3.02
CA LYS A 124 14.56 2.01 -3.26
C LYS A 124 13.26 1.20 -3.28
N LEU A 125 13.32 -0.07 -3.71
CA LEU A 125 12.16 -0.99 -3.75
C LEU A 125 11.83 -1.65 -2.41
N SER A 126 12.73 -1.51 -1.44
CA SER A 126 12.50 -1.91 -0.06
C SER A 126 12.15 -0.72 0.84
N TRP A 127 12.00 0.47 0.24
CA TRP A 127 11.69 1.70 0.95
C TRP A 127 10.18 1.85 1.12
N PRO A 128 9.69 2.24 2.31
CA PRO A 128 8.29 2.64 2.48
C PRO A 128 7.95 3.80 1.54
N ASN A 129 6.66 4.03 1.26
CA ASN A 129 6.24 5.12 0.37
C ASN A 129 6.34 6.48 1.08
N ILE A 130 7.57 6.92 1.32
CA ILE A 130 7.95 8.18 1.93
C ILE A 130 8.75 8.94 0.89
N SER A 131 8.28 10.12 0.50
CA SER A 131 8.97 10.98 -0.46
C SER A 131 9.02 12.44 0.00
N ILE A 132 10.05 13.16 -0.44
CA ILE A 132 10.14 14.61 -0.22
C ILE A 132 8.97 15.32 -0.89
N GLU A 133 8.65 14.94 -2.14
CA GLU A 133 7.53 15.50 -2.91
C GLU A 133 6.22 15.51 -2.12
N ASP A 134 5.89 14.41 -1.46
CA ASP A 134 4.64 14.27 -0.73
C ASP A 134 4.69 14.97 0.63
N LEU A 135 5.78 14.78 1.38
CA LEU A 135 5.87 15.24 2.77
C LEU A 135 6.03 16.76 2.92
N GLN A 136 6.60 17.44 1.94
CA GLN A 136 6.74 18.92 1.99
C GLN A 136 5.40 19.66 1.78
N ARG A 137 4.39 18.98 1.22
CA ARG A 137 3.09 19.56 0.89
C ARG A 137 2.23 19.73 2.13
N GLY A 138 1.77 20.96 2.33
CA GLY A 138 0.79 21.31 3.35
C GLY A 138 1.03 20.67 4.72
N ASP A 139 0.00 19.99 5.21
CA ASP A 139 0.00 19.29 6.50
C ASP A 139 0.28 17.78 6.36
N VAL A 140 0.79 17.30 5.21
CA VAL A 140 0.97 15.85 4.96
C VAL A 140 1.91 15.20 5.98
N LEU A 141 3.09 15.79 6.24
CA LEU A 141 3.99 15.28 7.29
C LEU A 141 3.33 15.31 8.68
N LEU A 142 2.56 16.35 9.00
CA LEU A 142 1.87 16.45 10.29
C LEU A 142 0.80 15.36 10.44
N LYS A 143 0.01 15.11 9.38
CA LYS A 143 -0.96 14.00 9.34
C LYS A 143 -0.24 12.66 9.54
N PHE A 144 0.92 12.48 8.92
CA PHE A 144 1.69 11.24 9.04
C PHE A 144 2.21 11.02 10.47
N ILE A 145 2.79 12.06 11.07
CA ILE A 145 3.25 12.05 12.46
C ILE A 145 2.06 11.75 13.38
N GLU A 146 0.96 12.49 13.25
CA GLU A 146 -0.23 12.34 14.10
C GLU A 146 -0.79 10.91 14.01
N ALA A 147 -0.93 10.39 12.78
CA ALA A 147 -1.42 9.04 12.54
C ALA A 147 -0.55 8.00 13.26
N ARG A 148 0.77 8.07 13.09
CA ARG A 148 1.72 7.07 13.64
C ARG A 148 1.98 7.26 15.13
N ALA A 149 1.86 8.47 15.65
CA ALA A 149 1.99 8.76 17.07
C ALA A 149 0.75 8.32 17.86
N THR A 150 -0.46 8.47 17.31
CA THR A 150 -1.71 8.24 18.06
C THR A 150 -2.22 6.80 17.97
N MET A 151 -1.75 6.01 17.01
CA MET A 151 -2.16 4.63 16.79
C MET A 151 -0.99 3.66 16.96
N GLU A 152 -1.29 2.48 17.50
CA GLU A 152 -0.31 1.43 17.73
C GLU A 152 0.27 0.87 16.40
N PRO A 153 1.57 0.50 16.35
CA PRO A 153 2.21 -0.08 15.16
C PRO A 153 1.46 -1.24 14.50
N PHE A 154 0.75 -2.06 15.28
CA PHE A 154 -0.07 -3.15 14.73
C PHE A 154 -1.07 -2.68 13.63
N TYR A 155 -1.62 -1.47 13.74
CA TYR A 155 -2.60 -0.96 12.79
C TYR A 155 -2.04 -0.63 11.41
N TYR A 156 -0.71 -0.55 11.26
CA TYR A 156 -0.06 -0.15 10.01
C TYR A 156 0.72 -1.26 9.32
N VAL A 157 0.74 -2.47 9.89
CA VAL A 157 1.55 -3.59 9.37
C VAL A 157 1.25 -3.89 7.91
N TRP A 158 -0.03 -3.83 7.53
CA TRP A 158 -0.47 -4.13 6.17
C TRP A 158 -0.22 -3.00 5.20
N GLU A 159 -0.46 -1.75 5.60
CA GLU A 159 -0.13 -0.56 4.82
C GLU A 159 1.38 -0.50 4.55
N ASP A 160 2.19 -0.75 5.58
CA ASP A 160 3.65 -0.83 5.47
C ASP A 160 4.09 -1.97 4.53
N ALA A 161 3.38 -3.10 4.53
CA ALA A 161 3.61 -4.20 3.58
C ALA A 161 3.32 -3.80 2.14
N GLN A 162 2.18 -3.12 1.91
CA GLN A 162 1.75 -2.73 0.58
C GLN A 162 2.71 -1.74 -0.07
N SER A 163 3.34 -0.88 0.74
CA SER A 163 4.35 0.08 0.26
C SER A 163 5.56 -0.61 -0.40
N VAL A 164 5.93 -1.80 0.06
CA VAL A 164 7.07 -2.59 -0.44
C VAL A 164 6.66 -3.82 -1.27
N ALA A 165 5.36 -3.98 -1.56
CA ALA A 165 4.82 -5.05 -2.39
C ALA A 165 5.49 -5.21 -3.77
N PRO A 166 5.92 -4.14 -4.48
CA PRO A 166 6.64 -4.27 -5.74
C PRO A 166 7.98 -5.00 -5.58
N GLY A 167 8.76 -4.64 -4.56
CA GLY A 167 10.03 -5.30 -4.24
C GLY A 167 9.84 -6.77 -3.88
N LEU A 168 8.78 -7.08 -3.14
CA LEU A 168 8.35 -8.46 -2.83
C LEU A 168 7.97 -9.24 -4.10
N ALA A 169 7.14 -8.66 -4.97
CA ALA A 169 6.68 -9.31 -6.20
C ALA A 169 7.84 -9.65 -7.15
N MET A 170 8.90 -8.85 -7.13
CA MET A 170 10.11 -9.06 -7.95
C MET A 170 11.09 -10.06 -7.34
N GLN A 171 10.81 -10.63 -6.16
CA GLN A 171 11.70 -11.53 -5.42
C GLN A 171 13.07 -10.92 -5.12
N TRP A 172 13.10 -9.60 -4.92
CA TRP A 172 14.32 -8.86 -4.58
C TRP A 172 14.56 -8.75 -3.08
N MET A 173 13.65 -9.31 -2.29
CA MET A 173 13.78 -9.45 -0.84
C MET A 173 14.44 -10.78 -0.48
N GLU A 174 14.97 -10.85 0.74
CA GLU A 174 15.64 -12.04 1.26
C GLU A 174 14.72 -13.26 1.26
N LYS A 175 15.20 -14.38 0.73
CA LYS A 175 14.44 -15.64 0.75
C LYS A 175 14.57 -16.33 2.10
N LEU A 176 13.43 -16.64 2.70
CA LEU A 176 13.35 -17.31 3.99
C LEU A 176 12.72 -18.69 3.84
N PRO A 177 12.97 -19.61 4.79
CA PRO A 177 12.36 -20.92 4.74
C PRO A 177 10.84 -20.79 4.80
N ALA A 178 10.15 -21.37 3.80
CA ALA A 178 8.69 -21.34 3.67
C ALA A 178 7.93 -22.05 4.81
N GLU A 179 8.66 -22.67 5.75
CA GLU A 179 8.12 -23.33 6.94
C GLU A 179 7.87 -22.35 8.10
N TYR A 180 8.11 -21.05 7.92
CA TYR A 180 7.88 -20.03 8.93
C TYR A 180 6.90 -18.95 8.45
N VAL A 181 6.09 -18.48 9.39
CA VAL A 181 5.26 -17.28 9.29
C VAL A 181 5.64 -16.31 10.39
N MET A 182 5.29 -15.04 10.24
CA MET A 182 5.60 -14.01 11.24
C MET A 182 4.32 -13.50 11.92
N ALA A 183 4.34 -13.39 13.24
CA ALA A 183 3.20 -12.97 14.06
C ALA A 183 3.24 -11.47 14.37
N PHE A 184 2.10 -10.80 14.25
CA PHE A 184 1.91 -9.40 14.63
C PHE A 184 0.71 -9.32 15.60
N PRO A 185 0.90 -9.61 16.89
CA PRO A 185 -0.17 -9.47 17.87
C PRO A 185 -0.48 -8.00 18.18
N GLN A 186 -1.74 -7.72 18.53
CA GLN A 186 -2.17 -6.39 19.03
C GLN A 186 -1.52 -6.03 20.36
N ILE A 187 -1.36 -6.99 21.27
CA ILE A 187 -0.61 -6.77 22.51
C ILE A 187 0.87 -6.83 22.15
N MET A 188 1.47 -5.66 21.89
CA MET A 188 2.84 -5.59 21.41
C MET A 188 3.84 -5.58 22.57
N ASN A 189 4.86 -6.41 22.46
CA ASN A 189 6.10 -6.30 23.21
C ASN A 189 7.27 -6.79 22.33
N PRO A 190 8.52 -6.46 22.69
CA PRO A 190 9.69 -6.82 21.87
C PRO A 190 9.88 -8.33 21.63
N ARG A 191 9.16 -9.19 22.37
CA ARG A 191 9.26 -10.65 22.22
C ARG A 191 8.21 -11.23 21.29
N ASN A 192 7.03 -10.63 21.19
CA ASN A 192 5.90 -11.20 20.45
C ASN A 192 5.58 -10.44 19.15
N TYR A 193 5.96 -9.17 19.05
CA TYR A 193 5.75 -8.37 17.84
C TYR A 193 6.79 -8.71 16.78
N GLY A 194 6.35 -9.28 15.66
CA GLY A 194 7.22 -9.83 14.61
C GLY A 194 7.78 -11.23 14.95
N GLU A 195 7.11 -12.01 15.82
CA GLU A 195 7.63 -13.32 16.21
C GLU A 195 7.56 -14.33 15.05
N MET A 196 8.68 -14.97 14.72
CA MET A 196 8.66 -16.10 13.80
C MET A 196 8.08 -17.35 14.44
N VAL A 197 7.10 -17.93 13.76
CA VAL A 197 6.43 -19.15 14.18
C VAL A 197 6.55 -20.18 13.07
N ASN A 198 7.06 -21.35 13.41
CA ASN A 198 7.09 -22.48 12.49
C ASN A 198 5.66 -22.92 12.18
N ILE A 199 5.31 -23.11 10.91
CA ILE A 199 3.96 -23.48 10.45
C ILE A 199 3.47 -24.76 11.13
N HIS A 200 4.36 -25.72 11.42
CA HIS A 200 3.98 -26.94 12.13
C HIS A 200 3.62 -26.71 13.59
N LEU A 201 4.14 -25.64 14.19
CA LEU A 201 3.81 -25.18 15.55
C LEU A 201 2.72 -24.13 15.55
N LEU A 202 2.26 -23.65 14.38
CA LEU A 202 1.29 -22.57 14.27
C LEU A 202 -0.04 -22.94 14.94
N ALA A 203 -0.50 -24.18 14.82
CA ALA A 203 -1.71 -24.64 15.51
C ALA A 203 -1.57 -24.62 17.04
N GLU A 204 -0.41 -24.99 17.57
CA GLU A 204 -0.10 -24.98 19.02
C GLU A 204 0.10 -23.55 19.53
N LYS A 205 0.82 -22.72 18.77
CA LYS A 205 1.05 -21.30 19.04
C LYS A 205 -0.26 -20.51 18.99
N CYS A 206 -1.07 -20.73 17.95
CA CYS A 206 -2.42 -20.20 17.85
C CYS A 206 -3.22 -20.66 19.06
N SER A 207 -3.12 -21.90 19.52
CA SER A 207 -3.86 -22.37 20.70
C SER A 207 -3.38 -21.75 22.03
N THR A 208 -2.09 -21.48 22.17
CA THR A 208 -1.49 -20.84 23.37
C THR A 208 -1.75 -19.34 23.38
N LEU A 209 -1.50 -18.64 22.26
CA LEU A 209 -1.99 -17.28 22.07
C LEU A 209 -3.49 -17.26 22.34
N ASN A 210 -4.29 -18.16 21.80
CA ASN A 210 -5.74 -18.19 22.02
C ASN A 210 -6.18 -18.63 23.42
N GLN A 211 -5.31 -19.22 24.23
CA GLN A 211 -5.54 -19.39 25.66
C GLN A 211 -5.16 -18.13 26.44
N GLU A 212 -4.02 -17.53 26.13
CA GLU A 212 -3.49 -16.31 26.76
C GLU A 212 -4.30 -15.06 26.40
N VAL A 213 -4.91 -15.07 25.21
CA VAL A 213 -5.51 -13.93 24.51
C VAL A 213 -7.02 -14.14 24.33
N PHE A 214 -7.56 -15.37 24.34
CA PHE A 214 -8.98 -15.66 24.06
C PHE A 214 -9.66 -16.69 24.99
N GLY A 215 -9.05 -17.09 26.12
CA GLY A 215 -9.71 -17.89 27.16
C GLY A 215 -10.06 -19.35 26.81
N GLY A 216 -9.49 -19.90 25.73
CA GLY A 216 -9.39 -21.36 25.51
C GLY A 216 -10.58 -22.12 24.91
N ASN A 217 -11.67 -21.46 24.48
CA ASN A 217 -12.90 -22.13 24.06
C ASN A 217 -13.31 -21.96 22.57
N THR A 218 -12.35 -21.81 21.66
CA THR A 218 -12.62 -21.66 20.21
C THR A 218 -12.51 -23.01 19.46
N PRO A 219 -13.50 -23.36 18.61
CA PRO A 219 -13.51 -24.65 17.89
C PRO A 219 -12.35 -24.88 16.91
N ILE A 220 -12.05 -26.15 16.62
CA ILE A 220 -10.88 -26.61 15.85
C ILE A 220 -10.90 -26.20 14.36
N GLU A 221 -12.08 -25.92 13.79
CA GLU A 221 -12.26 -25.50 12.39
C GLU A 221 -11.72 -24.08 12.09
N PHE A 222 -11.31 -23.34 13.14
CA PHE A 222 -10.83 -21.96 13.07
C PHE A 222 -9.34 -21.81 12.75
N ARG A 223 -8.59 -22.92 12.65
CA ARG A 223 -7.13 -22.90 12.53
C ARG A 223 -6.63 -22.19 11.27
N GLY A 224 -7.27 -22.37 10.11
CA GLY A 224 -6.83 -21.69 8.87
C GLY A 224 -7.13 -20.18 8.80
N ASN A 225 -7.89 -19.63 9.75
CA ASN A 225 -8.41 -18.26 9.68
C ASN A 225 -7.79 -17.29 10.70
N LEU A 226 -7.22 -17.79 11.81
CA LEU A 226 -6.38 -16.97 12.71
C LEU A 226 -5.04 -16.57 12.04
N GLU A 227 -4.58 -17.40 11.10
CA GLU A 227 -3.27 -17.33 10.43
C GLU A 227 -3.12 -16.08 9.55
N ARG A 228 -4.20 -15.42 9.11
CA ARG A 228 -4.12 -14.17 8.32
C ARG A 228 -4.33 -12.90 9.15
N LEU A 229 -4.98 -13.02 10.30
CA LEU A 229 -5.34 -11.87 11.13
C LEU A 229 -4.25 -11.56 12.19
N LEU A 230 -3.52 -12.60 12.62
CA LEU A 230 -2.46 -12.51 13.62
C LEU A 230 -1.07 -12.79 13.05
N PHE A 231 -0.98 -13.40 11.86
CA PHE A 231 0.27 -13.69 11.21
C PHE A 231 0.27 -13.04 9.83
N GLY A 232 1.36 -12.35 9.52
CA GLY A 232 1.64 -11.93 8.17
C GLY A 232 1.71 -13.14 7.26
N LYS A 233 1.58 -12.89 5.97
CA LYS A 233 1.98 -13.82 4.91
C LYS A 233 3.42 -14.32 5.17
N ASP A 234 3.85 -15.35 4.44
CA ASP A 234 5.13 -16.06 4.55
C ASP A 234 6.28 -15.20 5.14
N ALA A 235 7.16 -15.77 5.97
CA ALA A 235 8.14 -15.01 6.76
C ALA A 235 8.87 -13.87 6.00
N GLU A 236 9.16 -14.04 4.71
CA GLU A 236 9.74 -13.01 3.80
C GLU A 236 8.96 -11.69 3.80
N GLU A 237 7.63 -11.78 3.68
CA GLU A 237 6.74 -10.63 3.68
C GLU A 237 6.69 -10.00 5.08
N GLY A 238 6.66 -10.83 6.14
CA GLY A 238 6.75 -10.37 7.52
C GLY A 238 8.03 -9.57 7.83
N VAL A 239 9.18 -9.99 7.33
CA VAL A 239 10.43 -9.19 7.49
C VAL A 239 10.33 -7.85 6.81
N SER A 240 9.78 -7.85 5.60
CA SER A 240 9.65 -6.65 4.79
C SER A 240 8.74 -5.64 5.48
N MET A 241 7.65 -6.11 6.10
CA MET A 241 6.79 -5.33 6.98
C MET A 241 7.57 -4.73 8.15
N MET A 242 8.28 -5.55 8.92
CA MET A 242 9.05 -5.10 10.09
C MET A 242 10.12 -4.07 9.72
N LYS A 243 10.84 -4.30 8.62
CA LYS A 243 11.87 -3.38 8.13
C LYS A 243 11.26 -2.04 7.72
N SER A 244 10.20 -2.08 6.91
CA SER A 244 9.46 -0.89 6.44
C SER A 244 8.97 -0.08 7.64
N GLN A 245 8.33 -0.74 8.60
CA GLN A 245 7.78 -0.09 9.77
C GLN A 245 8.85 0.48 10.72
N ALA A 246 9.94 -0.26 10.98
CA ALA A 246 11.07 0.24 11.77
C ALA A 246 11.62 1.53 11.16
N HIS A 247 11.72 1.56 9.83
CA HIS A 247 12.16 2.72 9.08
C HIS A 247 11.21 3.91 9.26
N VAL A 248 9.90 3.70 9.03
CA VAL A 248 8.86 4.74 9.18
C VAL A 248 8.92 5.37 10.57
N TYR A 249 8.89 4.55 11.63
CA TYR A 249 8.88 5.07 13.00
C TYR A 249 10.16 5.80 13.36
N LEU A 250 11.32 5.28 12.93
CA LEU A 250 12.60 5.94 13.19
C LEU A 250 12.70 7.28 12.46
N PHE A 251 12.28 7.34 11.19
CA PHE A 251 12.20 8.57 10.41
C PHE A 251 11.31 9.60 11.10
N LEU A 252 10.08 9.24 11.47
CA LEU A 252 9.14 10.18 12.10
C LEU A 252 9.62 10.66 13.46
N HIS A 253 10.20 9.76 14.25
CA HIS A 253 10.81 10.12 15.53
C HIS A 253 11.95 11.13 15.34
N HIS A 254 12.82 10.92 14.35
CA HIS A 254 13.89 11.87 13.98
C HIS A 254 13.33 13.22 13.49
N MET A 255 12.28 13.19 12.68
CA MET A 255 11.66 14.41 12.16
C MET A 255 11.03 15.24 13.27
N CYS A 256 10.34 14.63 14.23
CA CYS A 256 9.80 15.35 15.38
C CYS A 256 10.89 16.08 16.17
N HIS A 257 12.02 15.42 16.43
CA HIS A 257 13.17 16.07 17.07
C HIS A 257 13.72 17.22 16.23
N SER A 258 13.92 16.99 14.92
CA SER A 258 14.45 18.00 14.01
C SER A 258 13.57 19.25 13.90
N ILE A 259 12.24 19.08 13.97
CA ILE A 259 11.28 20.19 13.98
C ILE A 259 11.31 20.91 15.34
N VAL A 260 11.33 20.18 16.45
CA VAL A 260 11.36 20.77 17.80
C VAL A 260 12.65 21.55 18.06
N ASP A 261 13.77 21.02 17.58
CA ASP A 261 15.10 21.61 17.73
C ASP A 261 15.43 22.60 16.60
N TYR A 262 14.48 22.90 15.70
CA TYR A 262 14.68 23.85 14.62
C TYR A 262 14.83 25.26 15.19
N GLU A 263 16.08 25.75 15.22
CA GLU A 263 16.36 27.16 15.40
C GLU A 263 16.36 27.82 14.01
N PRO A 264 15.48 28.80 13.73
CA PRO A 264 15.52 29.52 12.47
C PRO A 264 16.89 30.19 12.36
N LEU A 265 17.65 29.80 11.33
CA LEU A 265 18.94 30.42 11.03
C LEU A 265 18.70 31.92 10.95
N GLY A 266 19.30 32.66 11.89
CA GLY A 266 19.07 34.08 12.09
C GLY A 266 19.20 34.91 10.81
N LEU A 267 18.09 35.03 10.09
CA LEU A 267 17.77 36.09 9.16
C LEU A 267 16.62 36.83 9.80
N LEU A 268 16.97 37.90 10.51
CA LEU A 268 16.08 39.01 10.75
C LEU A 268 15.63 39.54 9.38
N SER A 269 14.58 38.96 8.82
CA SER A 269 13.65 39.74 8.01
C SER A 269 12.37 39.83 8.81
N GLU A 270 12.12 41.04 9.32
CA GLU A 270 10.78 41.57 9.56
C GLU A 270 10.01 41.65 8.23
N SER A 271 9.89 40.52 7.52
CA SER A 271 8.83 40.33 6.55
C SER A 271 7.68 39.76 7.35
N GLU A 272 6.70 40.62 7.65
CA GLU A 272 5.35 40.20 8.01
C GLU A 272 5.03 38.94 7.21
N GLY A 273 4.85 37.83 7.91
CA GLY A 273 4.59 36.55 7.27
C GLY A 273 3.36 36.70 6.40
N GLU A 274 3.57 36.78 5.09
CA GLU A 274 2.59 36.27 4.15
C GLU A 274 2.40 34.83 4.60
N GLN A 275 1.31 34.60 5.34
CA GLN A 275 0.81 33.27 5.58
C GLN A 275 0.79 32.62 4.22
N SER A 276 1.74 31.70 3.98
CA SER A 276 1.68 30.83 2.83
C SER A 276 0.46 29.94 3.09
N GLN A 277 -0.72 30.47 2.76
CA GLN A 277 -1.82 29.62 2.36
C GLN A 277 -1.22 28.77 1.26
N ASN A 278 -0.99 27.50 1.58
CA ASN A 278 -0.38 26.51 0.70
C ASN A 278 -1.27 26.38 -0.55
N ASN A 279 -1.12 27.28 -1.52
CA ASN A 279 -1.83 27.22 -2.79
C ASN A 279 -1.35 26.03 -3.64
N GLU A 280 -0.26 25.36 -3.25
CA GLU A 280 0.21 24.13 -3.89
C GLU A 280 -0.78 22.95 -3.74
N ASP A 281 -1.63 22.96 -2.70
CA ASP A 281 -2.64 21.92 -2.49
C ASP A 281 -3.90 22.08 -3.38
N GLU A 282 -4.10 23.25 -4.01
CA GLU A 282 -5.24 23.52 -4.90
C GLU A 282 -5.03 23.01 -6.34
N ASP A 283 -3.79 22.78 -6.76
CA ASP A 283 -3.47 22.40 -8.15
C ASP A 283 -3.59 20.89 -8.43
N LEU A 284 -3.69 20.05 -7.40
CA LEU A 284 -3.81 18.60 -7.55
C LEU A 284 -5.27 18.18 -7.70
N ASP A 285 -5.51 17.25 -8.63
CA ASP A 285 -6.79 16.57 -8.74
C ASP A 285 -7.17 15.96 -7.37
N PRO A 286 -8.41 16.16 -6.86
CA PRO A 286 -8.82 15.67 -5.55
C PRO A 286 -8.59 14.17 -5.34
N LEU A 287 -8.68 13.35 -6.40
CA LEU A 287 -8.41 11.92 -6.33
C LEU A 287 -6.91 11.63 -6.16
N VAL A 288 -6.06 12.36 -6.88
CA VAL A 288 -4.60 12.25 -6.74
C VAL A 288 -4.19 12.65 -5.33
N ARG A 289 -4.74 13.75 -4.82
CA ARG A 289 -4.51 14.18 -3.43
C ARG A 289 -4.98 13.12 -2.43
N LEU A 290 -6.17 12.54 -2.62
CA LEU A 290 -6.68 11.48 -1.75
C LEU A 290 -5.77 10.24 -1.75
N LEU A 291 -5.31 9.80 -2.93
CA LEU A 291 -4.43 8.63 -3.06
C LEU A 291 -3.07 8.87 -2.41
N MET A 292 -2.50 10.07 -2.59
CA MET A 292 -1.26 10.48 -1.96
C MET A 292 -1.40 10.55 -0.43
N GLU A 293 -2.43 11.24 0.07
CA GLU A 293 -2.64 11.41 1.51
C GLU A 293 -3.04 10.12 2.23
N HIS A 294 -3.67 9.16 1.52
CA HIS A 294 -4.15 7.90 2.09
C HIS A 294 -3.05 7.13 2.83
N GLU A 295 -1.83 7.12 2.28
CA GLU A 295 -0.69 6.39 2.88
C GLU A 295 -0.15 7.04 4.16
N TYR A 296 -0.40 8.33 4.33
CA TYR A 296 -0.01 9.13 5.49
C TYR A 296 -1.15 9.31 6.49
N SER A 297 -2.34 8.81 6.16
CA SER A 297 -3.54 9.00 6.96
C SER A 297 -3.69 7.90 8.00
N ARG A 298 -4.43 8.22 9.06
CA ARG A 298 -4.86 7.23 10.04
C ARG A 298 -5.75 6.17 9.34
N PRO A 299 -5.59 4.87 9.63
CA PRO A 299 -6.47 3.84 9.10
C PRO A 299 -7.91 4.22 9.44
N GLY A 300 -8.72 4.41 8.40
CA GLY A 300 -10.02 5.04 8.53
C GLY A 300 -10.97 4.24 9.39
N SER A 301 -11.77 4.92 10.23
CA SER A 301 -13.00 4.33 10.74
C SER A 301 -14.03 4.35 9.62
N ALA A 302 -14.38 3.18 9.10
CA ALA A 302 -15.31 3.08 8.00
C ALA A 302 -16.74 3.39 8.49
N ASP A 303 -17.34 4.51 8.06
CA ASP A 303 -18.76 4.78 8.30
C ASP A 303 -19.60 3.86 7.40
N MET A 304 -20.10 2.79 8.00
CA MET A 304 -20.90 1.77 7.31
C MET A 304 -22.15 2.35 6.64
N ASN A 305 -22.76 3.40 7.20
CA ASN A 305 -23.95 4.01 6.61
C ASN A 305 -23.59 4.85 5.39
N ALA A 306 -22.54 5.68 5.49
CA ALA A 306 -22.05 6.44 4.36
C ALA A 306 -21.63 5.54 3.18
N MET A 307 -20.97 4.41 3.47
CA MET A 307 -20.63 3.42 2.45
C MET A 307 -21.87 2.78 1.82
N LEU A 308 -22.87 2.40 2.61
CA LEU A 308 -24.12 1.84 2.11
C LEU A 308 -24.89 2.84 1.24
N ASP A 309 -24.90 4.12 1.59
CA ASP A 309 -25.52 5.18 0.79
C ASP A 309 -24.80 5.34 -0.55
N LEU A 310 -23.46 5.32 -0.56
CA LEU A 310 -22.65 5.39 -1.78
C LEU A 310 -22.88 4.17 -2.67
N ILE A 311 -22.91 2.96 -2.10
CA ILE A 311 -23.19 1.73 -2.83
C ILE A 311 -24.61 1.75 -3.41
N SER A 312 -25.59 2.20 -2.62
CA SER A 312 -26.97 2.35 -3.07
C SER A 312 -27.10 3.34 -4.24
N ALA A 313 -26.39 4.47 -4.17
CA ALA A 313 -26.32 5.42 -5.27
C ALA A 313 -25.69 4.80 -6.52
N LYS A 314 -24.62 4.00 -6.38
CA LYS A 314 -23.99 3.28 -7.49
C LYS A 314 -24.91 2.23 -8.11
N ILE A 315 -25.69 1.52 -7.33
CA ILE A 315 -26.69 0.58 -7.85
C ILE A 315 -27.74 1.33 -8.68
N ARG A 316 -28.29 2.43 -8.17
CA ARG A 316 -29.28 3.25 -8.91
C ARG A 316 -28.73 3.78 -10.21
N GLU A 317 -27.50 4.29 -10.22
CA GLU A 317 -26.79 4.72 -11.44
C GLU A 317 -26.75 3.59 -12.49
N ARG A 318 -26.50 2.34 -12.05
CA ARG A 318 -26.45 1.17 -12.93
C ARG A 318 -27.85 0.72 -13.38
N GLU A 319 -28.87 0.82 -12.54
CA GLU A 319 -30.26 0.59 -12.94
C GLU A 319 -30.70 1.58 -14.03
N ASP A 320 -30.40 2.86 -13.85
CA ASP A 320 -30.67 3.91 -14.82
C ASP A 320 -29.93 3.66 -16.14
N THR A 321 -28.68 3.18 -16.07
CA THR A 321 -27.89 2.77 -17.24
C THR A 321 -28.56 1.61 -18.00
N ILE A 322 -28.99 0.56 -17.29
CA ILE A 322 -29.70 -0.59 -17.89
C ILE A 322 -31.01 -0.13 -18.53
N MET A 323 -31.75 0.74 -17.85
CA MET A 323 -33.02 1.24 -18.36
C MET A 323 -32.82 2.10 -19.60
N SER A 324 -31.85 3.02 -19.57
CA SER A 324 -31.50 3.87 -20.72
C SER A 324 -31.06 3.03 -21.92
N MET A 325 -30.24 2.00 -21.70
CA MET A 325 -29.84 1.05 -22.75
C MET A 325 -31.04 0.33 -23.39
N ARG A 326 -32.12 0.12 -22.63
CA ARG A 326 -33.34 -0.53 -23.12
C ARG A 326 -34.29 0.44 -23.83
N THR A 327 -34.39 1.68 -23.37
CA THR A 327 -35.41 2.64 -23.83
C THR A 327 -34.90 3.66 -24.85
N ASP A 328 -33.61 3.98 -24.83
CA ASP A 328 -33.00 5.00 -25.67
C ASP A 328 -32.00 4.37 -26.66
N PRO A 329 -32.36 4.26 -27.96
CA PRO A 329 -31.46 3.75 -28.98
C PRO A 329 -30.18 4.57 -29.13
N ALA A 330 -30.20 5.89 -28.90
CA ALA A 330 -29.01 6.74 -29.03
C ALA A 330 -28.02 6.48 -27.89
N PHE A 331 -28.52 6.25 -26.67
CA PHE A 331 -27.70 5.82 -25.55
C PHE A 331 -27.06 4.45 -25.81
N PHE A 332 -27.83 3.49 -26.35
CA PHE A 332 -27.31 2.18 -26.76
C PHE A 332 -26.19 2.31 -27.80
N GLU A 333 -26.39 3.12 -28.84
CA GLU A 333 -25.38 3.37 -29.87
C GLU A 333 -24.11 3.97 -29.28
N THR A 334 -24.25 4.93 -28.37
CA THR A 334 -23.11 5.55 -27.67
C THR A 334 -22.32 4.53 -26.86
N LEU A 335 -22.99 3.69 -26.07
CA LEU A 335 -22.35 2.68 -25.24
C LEU A 335 -21.68 1.58 -26.08
N LEU A 336 -22.31 1.18 -27.18
CA LEU A 336 -21.73 0.24 -28.14
C LEU A 336 -20.46 0.82 -28.77
N GLY A 337 -20.50 2.09 -29.19
CA GLY A 337 -19.34 2.80 -29.73
C GLY A 337 -18.18 2.89 -28.72
N GLN A 338 -18.46 3.21 -27.46
CA GLN A 338 -17.45 3.20 -26.39
C GLN A 338 -16.82 1.81 -26.20
N THR A 339 -17.65 0.76 -26.17
CA THR A 339 -17.16 -0.62 -26.03
C THR A 339 -16.35 -1.05 -27.26
N GLU A 340 -16.76 -0.62 -28.44
CA GLU A 340 -16.04 -0.83 -29.69
C GLU A 340 -14.68 -0.13 -29.68
N ASP A 341 -14.60 1.11 -29.19
CA ASP A 341 -13.36 1.87 -29.08
C ASP A 341 -12.34 1.24 -28.13
N LEU A 342 -12.82 0.58 -27.08
CA LEU A 342 -12.01 -0.18 -26.13
C LEU A 342 -11.70 -1.61 -26.60
N HIS A 343 -12.01 -1.96 -27.84
CA HIS A 343 -11.72 -3.30 -28.35
C HIS A 343 -10.20 -3.51 -28.55
N PRO A 344 -9.60 -4.60 -28.03
CA PRO A 344 -8.16 -4.87 -28.18
C PRO A 344 -7.68 -4.92 -29.63
N GLU A 345 -8.57 -5.19 -30.59
CA GLU A 345 -8.21 -5.16 -32.01
C GLU A 345 -7.82 -3.78 -32.55
N LYS A 346 -8.24 -2.71 -31.89
CA LYS A 346 -7.87 -1.32 -32.23
C LYS A 346 -6.46 -0.95 -31.75
N VAL A 347 -5.85 -1.76 -30.89
CA VAL A 347 -4.45 -1.61 -30.46
C VAL A 347 -3.48 -1.96 -31.58
N TRP A 348 -2.39 -1.21 -31.67
CA TRP A 348 -1.34 -1.39 -32.68
C TRP A 348 -0.77 -2.80 -32.73
N VAL A 349 -0.63 -3.36 -33.93
CA VAL A 349 0.04 -4.66 -34.10
C VAL A 349 1.55 -4.45 -34.11
N SER A 350 2.28 -5.21 -33.29
CA SER A 350 3.74 -5.14 -33.23
C SER A 350 4.37 -5.28 -34.62
N GLY A 351 5.17 -4.29 -35.02
CA GLY A 351 5.86 -4.22 -36.31
C GLY A 351 4.99 -3.88 -37.54
N LYS A 352 3.67 -3.68 -37.40
CA LYS A 352 2.75 -3.46 -38.54
C LYS A 352 1.88 -2.20 -38.44
N GLY A 353 1.88 -1.48 -37.31
CA GLY A 353 1.11 -0.24 -37.11
C GLY A 353 -0.38 -0.48 -36.83
N HIS A 354 -1.23 0.53 -37.07
CA HIS A 354 -2.69 0.35 -37.03
C HIS A 354 -3.13 -0.60 -38.14
N ASN A 355 -3.96 -1.60 -37.80
CA ASN A 355 -4.69 -2.33 -38.82
C ASN A 355 -5.69 -1.35 -39.47
N LYS A 356 -5.58 -1.14 -40.78
CA LYS A 356 -6.68 -0.57 -41.57
C LYS A 356 -7.81 -1.61 -41.58
N MET A 357 -8.82 -1.42 -40.74
CA MET A 357 -10.02 -2.25 -40.75
C MET A 357 -10.82 -1.95 -42.02
N ASN A 358 -11.18 -3.00 -42.76
CA ASN A 358 -12.18 -2.89 -43.83
C ASN A 358 -13.59 -2.93 -43.23
N SER A 359 -14.61 -2.66 -44.05
CA SER A 359 -16.01 -2.66 -43.63
C SER A 359 -16.42 -3.96 -42.93
N ASP A 360 -16.04 -5.12 -43.49
CA ASP A 360 -16.38 -6.43 -42.94
C ASP A 360 -15.74 -6.69 -41.57
N ALA A 361 -14.49 -6.26 -41.37
CA ALA A 361 -13.82 -6.37 -40.08
C ALA A 361 -14.46 -5.46 -39.03
N HIS A 362 -14.91 -4.27 -39.42
CA HIS A 362 -15.60 -3.34 -38.53
C HIS A 362 -16.98 -3.89 -38.12
N GLU A 363 -17.76 -4.43 -39.06
CA GLU A 363 -19.06 -5.05 -38.73
C GLU A 363 -18.89 -6.27 -37.80
N ARG A 364 -17.86 -7.10 -38.05
CA ARG A 364 -17.54 -8.21 -37.14
C ARG A 364 -17.21 -7.71 -35.74
N LEU A 365 -16.39 -6.67 -35.63
CA LEU A 365 -15.96 -6.12 -34.34
C LEU A 365 -17.14 -5.53 -33.57
N LEU A 366 -18.03 -4.78 -34.24
CA LEU A 366 -19.28 -4.30 -33.64
C LEU A 366 -20.11 -5.45 -33.06
N ARG A 367 -20.28 -6.54 -33.83
CA ARG A 367 -21.00 -7.74 -33.38
C ARG A 367 -20.32 -8.40 -32.17
N GLU A 368 -18.99 -8.45 -32.17
CA GLU A 368 -18.19 -8.98 -31.07
C GLU A 368 -18.25 -8.10 -29.82
N SER A 369 -18.46 -6.78 -29.96
CA SER A 369 -18.56 -5.81 -28.86
C SER A 369 -19.91 -5.82 -28.12
N ILE A 370 -20.99 -6.29 -28.76
CA ILE A 370 -22.32 -6.34 -28.12
C ILE A 370 -22.28 -7.18 -26.84
N ARG A 371 -21.69 -8.39 -26.92
CA ARG A 371 -21.66 -9.30 -25.77
C ARG A 371 -20.87 -8.69 -24.59
N PRO A 372 -19.59 -8.26 -24.74
CA PRO A 372 -18.84 -7.58 -23.70
C PRO A 372 -19.56 -6.38 -23.09
N MET A 373 -20.25 -5.57 -23.89
CA MET A 373 -21.03 -4.44 -23.41
C MET A 373 -22.10 -4.89 -22.40
N PHE A 374 -22.91 -5.90 -22.75
CA PHE A 374 -23.90 -6.45 -21.83
C PHE A 374 -23.27 -7.09 -20.59
N PHE A 375 -22.17 -7.82 -20.76
CA PHE A 375 -21.44 -8.41 -19.63
C PHE A 375 -20.91 -7.34 -18.67
N ARG A 376 -20.44 -6.20 -19.19
CA ARG A 376 -19.97 -5.08 -18.37
C ARG A 376 -21.12 -4.43 -17.62
N VAL A 377 -22.19 -4.04 -18.31
CA VAL A 377 -23.34 -3.35 -17.67
C VAL A 377 -24.04 -4.24 -16.63
N LEU A 378 -24.39 -5.47 -17.01
CA LEU A 378 -25.09 -6.39 -16.11
C LEU A 378 -24.14 -6.94 -15.04
N GLY A 379 -22.89 -7.22 -15.40
CA GLY A 379 -21.84 -7.67 -14.48
C GLY A 379 -21.61 -6.64 -13.38
N ASP A 380 -21.42 -5.37 -13.73
CA ASP A 380 -21.27 -4.27 -12.78
C ASP A 380 -22.47 -4.20 -11.84
N TYR A 381 -23.70 -4.23 -12.36
CA TYR A 381 -24.91 -4.22 -11.54
C TYR A 381 -24.94 -5.39 -10.54
N THR A 382 -24.64 -6.61 -11.01
CA THR A 382 -24.62 -7.80 -10.14
C THR A 382 -23.52 -7.72 -9.09
N ALA A 383 -22.34 -7.20 -9.44
CA ALA A 383 -21.23 -7.01 -8.52
C ALA A 383 -21.57 -6.00 -7.43
N TRP A 384 -22.12 -4.84 -7.79
CA TRP A 384 -22.53 -3.83 -6.81
C TRP A 384 -23.69 -4.31 -5.93
N SER A 385 -24.64 -5.07 -6.47
CA SER A 385 -25.72 -5.68 -5.70
C SER A 385 -25.20 -6.68 -4.67
N GLU A 386 -24.23 -7.50 -5.03
CA GLU A 386 -23.58 -8.44 -4.11
C GLU A 386 -22.80 -7.69 -3.02
N ILE A 387 -22.01 -6.67 -3.38
CA ILE A 387 -21.30 -5.81 -2.43
C ILE A 387 -22.30 -5.22 -1.43
N HIS A 388 -23.40 -4.64 -1.91
CA HIS A 388 -24.44 -4.07 -1.07
C HIS A 388 -25.03 -5.08 -0.08
N SER A 389 -25.35 -6.29 -0.54
CA SER A 389 -25.86 -7.36 0.32
C SER A 389 -24.86 -7.68 1.44
N ARG A 390 -23.57 -7.76 1.13
CA ARG A 390 -22.53 -8.07 2.13
C ARG A 390 -22.32 -6.95 3.14
N PHE A 391 -22.38 -5.70 2.70
CA PHE A 391 -22.34 -4.55 3.61
C PHE A 391 -23.56 -4.54 4.55
N LEU A 392 -24.75 -4.85 4.05
CA LEU A 392 -25.95 -4.98 4.89
C LEU A 392 -25.80 -6.11 5.91
N ASP A 393 -25.28 -7.27 5.50
CA ASP A 393 -25.04 -8.39 6.40
C ASP A 393 -24.07 -8.01 7.53
N VAL A 394 -22.96 -7.33 7.20
CA VAL A 394 -21.99 -6.83 8.19
C VAL A 394 -22.63 -5.80 9.11
N ARG A 395 -23.40 -4.84 8.59
CA ARG A 395 -24.07 -3.85 9.42
C ARG A 395 -25.05 -4.51 10.39
N ASN A 396 -25.92 -5.38 9.88
CA ASN A 396 -26.93 -6.05 10.69
C ASN A 396 -26.29 -6.88 11.80
N ILE A 397 -25.17 -7.56 11.52
CA ILE A 397 -24.49 -8.36 12.53
C ILE A 397 -23.75 -7.48 13.55
N MET A 398 -23.14 -6.37 13.12
CA MET A 398 -22.55 -5.40 14.04
C MET A 398 -23.61 -4.77 14.95
N GLU A 399 -24.82 -4.52 14.46
CA GLU A 399 -25.95 -4.03 15.27
C GLU A 399 -26.40 -5.08 16.31
N ILE A 400 -26.57 -6.34 15.90
CA ILE A 400 -26.94 -7.45 16.80
C ILE A 400 -25.94 -7.59 17.95
N TYR A 401 -24.65 -7.43 17.65
CA TYR A 401 -23.58 -7.56 18.63
C TYR A 401 -23.08 -6.22 19.17
N SER A 402 -23.80 -5.12 18.94
CA SER A 402 -23.33 -3.76 19.25
C SER A 402 -22.99 -3.54 20.73
N GLU A 403 -23.76 -4.12 21.66
CA GLU A 403 -23.45 -4.03 23.10
C GLU A 403 -22.20 -4.83 23.45
N GLN A 404 -22.00 -6.01 22.87
CA GLN A 404 -20.81 -6.83 23.08
C GLN A 404 -19.57 -6.14 22.47
N LEU A 405 -19.73 -5.54 21.29
CA LEU A 405 -18.67 -4.81 20.60
C LEU A 405 -18.28 -3.51 21.32
N LYS A 406 -19.25 -2.78 21.90
CA LYS A 406 -18.99 -1.58 22.70
C LYS A 406 -18.29 -1.90 24.03
N ASN A 407 -18.62 -3.06 24.60
CA ASN A 407 -17.99 -3.53 25.83
C ASN A 407 -16.63 -4.19 25.56
N SER A 408 -16.42 -4.71 24.35
CA SER A 408 -15.10 -5.17 23.90
C SER A 408 -14.20 -3.97 23.63
N LYS A 409 -13.20 -3.73 24.48
CA LYS A 409 -12.25 -2.61 24.34
C LYS A 409 -11.23 -2.82 23.21
N GLY A 410 -11.59 -3.54 22.15
CA GLY A 410 -10.64 -4.06 21.16
C GLY A 410 -9.58 -4.98 21.79
N ARG A 411 -9.82 -5.45 23.03
CA ARG A 411 -8.95 -6.43 23.67
C ARG A 411 -9.25 -7.76 23.01
N PRO A 412 -8.23 -8.49 22.58
CA PRO A 412 -8.43 -9.82 22.05
C PRO A 412 -9.24 -10.72 23.02
N GLU A 413 -9.09 -10.53 24.34
CA GLU A 413 -9.78 -11.30 25.40
C GLU A 413 -11.32 -11.15 25.38
N GLU A 414 -11.84 -10.10 24.77
CA GLU A 414 -13.28 -9.80 24.71
C GLU A 414 -13.80 -10.18 23.32
N LEU A 415 -14.23 -11.44 23.21
CA LEU A 415 -14.66 -12.14 22.00
C LEU A 415 -15.53 -11.27 21.06
N ILE A 416 -14.94 -10.79 19.96
CA ILE A 416 -15.71 -10.45 18.75
C ILE A 416 -16.38 -11.76 18.29
N PRO A 417 -17.72 -11.81 18.19
CA PRO A 417 -18.44 -12.99 17.76
C PRO A 417 -17.92 -13.48 16.40
N THR A 418 -17.67 -14.80 16.30
CA THR A 418 -17.22 -15.45 15.06
C THR A 418 -18.00 -14.99 13.84
N SER A 419 -19.31 -14.91 14.00
CA SER A 419 -20.23 -14.55 12.93
C SER A 419 -19.95 -13.14 12.39
N VAL A 420 -19.60 -12.16 13.24
CA VAL A 420 -19.17 -10.82 12.81
C VAL A 420 -17.89 -10.91 12.00
N ARG A 421 -16.89 -11.65 12.51
CA ARG A 421 -15.59 -11.81 11.85
C ARG A 421 -15.71 -12.44 10.46
N ASP A 422 -16.48 -13.52 10.35
CA ASP A 422 -16.66 -14.25 9.09
C ASP A 422 -17.32 -13.38 8.03
N ARG A 423 -18.33 -12.57 8.42
CA ARG A 423 -18.98 -11.62 7.51
C ARG A 423 -18.06 -10.50 7.07
N CYS A 424 -17.27 -9.92 7.98
CA CYS A 424 -16.25 -8.92 7.59
C CYS A 424 -15.23 -9.50 6.61
N ARG A 425 -14.80 -10.76 6.81
CA ARG A 425 -13.86 -11.43 5.90
C ARG A 425 -14.48 -11.70 4.53
N GLU A 426 -15.71 -12.19 4.47
CA GLU A 426 -16.44 -12.38 3.21
C GLU A 426 -16.53 -11.06 2.43
N LEU A 427 -16.83 -9.96 3.15
CA LEU A 427 -16.86 -8.63 2.56
C LEU A 427 -15.49 -8.21 2.02
N ILE A 428 -14.43 -8.31 2.83
CA ILE A 428 -13.06 -7.97 2.40
C ILE A 428 -12.67 -8.79 1.16
N GLY A 429 -12.90 -10.11 1.17
CA GLY A 429 -12.55 -10.96 0.04
C GLY A 429 -13.30 -10.61 -1.25
N ILE A 430 -14.56 -10.19 -1.15
CA ILE A 430 -15.32 -9.67 -2.30
C ILE A 430 -14.75 -8.34 -2.78
N LEU A 431 -14.42 -7.42 -1.88
CA LEU A 431 -13.82 -6.12 -2.24
C LEU A 431 -12.45 -6.30 -2.93
N GLU A 432 -11.59 -7.17 -2.40
CA GLU A 432 -10.30 -7.51 -3.01
C GLU A 432 -10.49 -8.12 -4.40
N TYR A 433 -11.41 -9.08 -4.55
CA TYR A 433 -11.71 -9.69 -5.84
C TYR A 433 -12.19 -8.65 -6.86
N GLN A 434 -13.10 -7.75 -6.45
CA GLN A 434 -13.62 -6.70 -7.32
C GLN A 434 -12.55 -5.68 -7.69
N MET A 435 -11.66 -5.33 -6.76
CA MET A 435 -10.50 -4.48 -7.04
C MET A 435 -9.58 -5.12 -8.08
N ILE A 436 -9.23 -6.41 -7.92
CA ILE A 436 -8.38 -7.13 -8.86
C ILE A 436 -9.02 -7.18 -10.26
N GLN A 437 -10.30 -7.55 -10.34
CA GLN A 437 -11.03 -7.58 -11.61
C GLN A 437 -11.13 -6.18 -12.25
N GLY A 438 -11.36 -5.15 -11.44
CA GLY A 438 -11.39 -3.76 -11.87
C GLY A 438 -10.06 -3.30 -12.45
N LEU A 439 -8.93 -3.62 -11.80
CA LEU A 439 -7.59 -3.32 -12.27
C LEU A 439 -7.25 -4.07 -13.57
N GLU A 440 -7.65 -5.34 -13.70
CA GLU A 440 -7.48 -6.11 -14.92
C GLU A 440 -8.26 -5.51 -16.10
N SER A 441 -9.52 -5.11 -15.88
CA SER A 441 -10.32 -4.42 -16.90
C SER A 441 -9.70 -3.07 -17.25
N PHE A 442 -9.33 -2.27 -16.25
CA PHE A 442 -8.72 -0.96 -16.45
C PHE A 442 -7.44 -1.05 -17.29
N ALA A 443 -6.55 -1.99 -17.01
CA ALA A 443 -5.32 -2.16 -17.78
C ALA A 443 -5.60 -2.48 -19.27
N GLN A 444 -6.61 -3.32 -19.54
CA GLN A 444 -7.02 -3.65 -20.92
C GLN A 444 -7.67 -2.45 -21.61
N ASP A 445 -8.60 -1.78 -20.93
CA ASP A 445 -9.33 -0.62 -21.44
C ASP A 445 -8.37 0.56 -21.68
N LEU A 446 -7.43 0.82 -20.77
CA LEU A 446 -6.41 1.85 -20.91
C LEU A 446 -5.55 1.61 -22.15
N ALA A 447 -5.13 0.36 -22.38
CA ALA A 447 -4.33 0.02 -23.54
C ALA A 447 -5.11 0.13 -24.87
N ALA A 448 -6.43 -0.07 -24.84
CA ALA A 448 -7.29 0.07 -26.01
C ALA A 448 -7.80 1.49 -26.22
N CYS A 449 -7.79 2.32 -25.17
CA CYS A 449 -8.30 3.69 -25.17
C CYS A 449 -7.73 4.51 -26.34
N PRO A 450 -8.56 5.22 -27.12
CA PRO A 450 -8.10 6.04 -28.24
C PRO A 450 -6.96 7.01 -27.91
N LEU A 451 -6.97 7.56 -26.69
CA LEU A 451 -5.94 8.48 -26.20
C LEU A 451 -4.59 7.80 -26.01
N TYR A 452 -4.57 6.57 -25.48
CA TYR A 452 -3.34 5.91 -25.03
C TYR A 452 -2.91 4.73 -25.90
N ARG A 453 -3.76 4.19 -26.78
CA ARG A 453 -3.48 2.97 -27.57
C ARG A 453 -2.26 3.04 -28.47
N HIS A 454 -1.79 4.25 -28.80
CA HIS A 454 -0.56 4.48 -29.53
C HIS A 454 0.69 4.13 -28.69
N ALA A 455 0.57 4.11 -27.35
CA ALA A 455 1.63 3.71 -26.45
C ALA A 455 1.76 2.18 -26.31
N PHE A 456 0.82 1.42 -26.86
CA PHE A 456 0.79 -0.03 -26.70
C PHE A 456 1.01 -0.75 -28.04
N THR A 457 1.35 -2.03 -27.95
CA THR A 457 1.32 -2.97 -29.07
C THR A 457 0.70 -4.28 -28.63
N ARG A 458 0.09 -4.99 -29.57
CA ARG A 458 -0.40 -6.34 -29.35
C ARG A 458 0.40 -7.37 -30.15
N SER A 459 0.55 -8.55 -29.55
CA SER A 459 1.00 -9.77 -30.19
C SER A 459 -0.03 -10.88 -30.01
N LYS A 460 -0.04 -11.88 -30.90
CA LYS A 460 -0.85 -13.09 -30.67
C LYS A 460 -0.36 -13.77 -29.40
N SER A 461 -1.30 -14.17 -28.54
CA SER A 461 -0.94 -14.85 -27.30
C SER A 461 -0.24 -16.18 -27.60
N LYS A 462 0.84 -16.46 -26.88
CA LYS A 462 1.60 -17.72 -27.02
C LYS A 462 0.81 -18.95 -26.55
N ASN A 463 -0.25 -18.75 -25.77
CA ASN A 463 -0.98 -19.83 -25.11
C ASN A 463 -2.07 -20.51 -25.97
N ASN A 464 -2.07 -20.32 -27.30
CA ASN A 464 -3.02 -20.95 -28.24
C ASN A 464 -4.52 -20.77 -27.90
N VAL A 465 -4.89 -19.89 -26.97
CA VAL A 465 -6.28 -19.51 -26.73
C VAL A 465 -6.69 -18.56 -27.84
N THR A 466 -7.55 -19.04 -28.75
CA THR A 466 -8.11 -18.25 -29.85
C THR A 466 -8.74 -16.96 -29.31
N GLY A 467 -8.30 -15.80 -29.83
CA GLY A 467 -8.88 -14.49 -29.51
C GLY A 467 -8.21 -13.71 -28.36
N ARG A 468 -7.22 -14.27 -27.65
CA ARG A 468 -6.44 -13.50 -26.67
C ARG A 468 -5.22 -12.83 -27.31
N PHE A 469 -5.06 -11.55 -27.04
CA PHE A 469 -3.90 -10.75 -27.41
C PHE A 469 -3.06 -10.48 -26.16
N ASP A 470 -1.74 -10.64 -26.29
CA ASP A 470 -0.83 -10.13 -25.29
C ASP A 470 -0.56 -8.66 -25.65
N ILE A 471 -0.84 -7.74 -24.71
CA ILE A 471 -0.63 -6.30 -24.88
C ILE A 471 0.66 -5.91 -24.17
N HIS A 472 1.50 -5.15 -24.86
CA HIS A 472 2.81 -4.70 -24.40
C HIS A 472 2.91 -3.19 -24.55
N LEU A 473 3.45 -2.52 -23.53
CA LEU A 473 3.85 -1.12 -23.62
C LEU A 473 5.00 -0.97 -24.64
N ARG A 474 5.03 0.14 -25.38
CA ARG A 474 6.15 0.45 -26.29
C ARG A 474 7.32 1.02 -25.52
N ALA A 475 8.52 0.61 -25.92
CA ALA A 475 9.78 1.15 -25.40
C ALA A 475 9.88 2.68 -25.51
N THR A 476 9.33 3.27 -26.57
CA THR A 476 9.60 4.67 -26.91
C THR A 476 8.64 5.69 -26.29
N THR A 477 7.71 5.28 -25.43
CA THR A 477 6.60 6.17 -25.01
C THR A 477 6.84 7.00 -23.76
N TRP A 478 7.92 6.78 -23.02
CA TRP A 478 8.23 7.56 -21.80
C TRP A 478 9.58 8.30 -21.86
N GLY A 479 10.20 8.38 -23.04
CA GLY A 479 11.47 9.11 -23.27
C GLY A 479 11.27 10.55 -23.70
N GLY A 480 10.39 11.29 -23.03
CA GLY A 480 10.10 12.71 -23.26
C GLY A 480 10.51 13.56 -22.06
#